data_AF-A0AAP7A1X2-F1
#
_entry.id   AF-A0AAP7A1X2-F1
#
_cell.length_a   1.000
_cell.length_b   1.000
_cell.length_c   1.000
_cell.angle_alpha   90.00
_cell.angle_beta   90.00
_cell.angle_gamma   90.00
#
_symmetry.space_group_name_H-M   'P 1'
#
loop_
_entity.id
_entity.type
_entity.pdbx_description
1 polymer ?
#
loop_
_entity_poly.entity_id
_entity_poly.type
_entity_poly.pdbx_seq_one_letter_code
_entity_poly.pdbx_strand_id
1 'polypeptide(L)'
;MLKGLSVSILAATTLFSAGSGAVLAEPLQASTVEAKAVSQASSYVSTRILWGPVAGASYYRVAIRDLNSNQRIVVDHQYKTYYDATNLTRGNQYRFWFGAYDNDGRLIAQGETIETVYGNKYFTIPRK
;
A
#
# COMPACT_ATOMS: atom_id res chain seq x y z
N MET A 1 2.84 -32.80 30.52
CA MET A 1 2.85 -31.33 30.28
C MET A 1 2.63 -31.13 28.78
N LEU A 2 1.57 -30.42 28.40
CA LEU A 2 1.00 -30.38 27.04
C LEU A 2 1.31 -29.05 26.33
N LYS A 3 1.30 -29.11 24.98
CA LYS A 3 1.16 -28.06 23.93
C LYS A 3 2.50 -27.77 23.20
N GLY A 4 2.75 -28.13 21.94
CA GLY A 4 1.88 -28.59 20.86
C GLY A 4 1.20 -27.43 20.13
N LEU A 5 1.72 -27.04 18.95
CA LEU A 5 0.93 -26.45 17.85
C LEU A 5 1.69 -26.55 16.51
N SER A 6 1.04 -27.23 15.58
CA SER A 6 1.47 -27.75 14.29
C SER A 6 1.98 -26.72 13.26
N VAL A 7 2.92 -27.16 12.42
CA VAL A 7 3.11 -26.69 11.04
C VAL A 7 2.30 -27.60 10.13
N SER A 8 1.33 -27.06 9.39
CA SER A 8 0.46 -27.86 8.51
C SER A 8 0.85 -27.73 7.03
N ILE A 9 1.57 -28.77 6.59
CA ILE A 9 1.50 -29.57 5.34
C ILE A 9 1.37 -28.87 3.98
N LEU A 10 2.48 -28.93 3.24
CA LEU A 10 2.60 -28.94 1.79
C LEU A 10 1.88 -30.20 1.24
N ALA A 11 0.78 -30.05 0.50
CA ALA A 11 0.08 -31.19 -0.12
C ALA A 11 0.47 -31.36 -1.59
N ALA A 12 0.82 -32.60 -1.91
CA ALA A 12 1.54 -33.03 -3.10
C ALA A 12 0.65 -33.55 -4.24
N THR A 13 1.29 -33.59 -5.40
CA THR A 13 0.95 -34.12 -6.72
C THR A 13 0.21 -35.47 -6.74
N THR A 14 -0.70 -35.64 -7.71
CA THR A 14 -0.87 -36.95 -8.39
C THR A 14 -0.90 -36.77 -9.91
N LEU A 15 0.05 -37.43 -10.59
CA LEU A 15 0.00 -37.70 -12.02
C LEU A 15 -1.02 -38.82 -12.27
N PHE A 16 -1.85 -38.70 -13.31
CA PHE A 16 -2.60 -39.83 -13.83
C PHE A 16 -2.07 -40.25 -15.20
N SER A 17 -1.88 -41.56 -15.33
CA SER A 17 -1.16 -42.28 -16.38
C SER A 17 -1.99 -42.47 -17.65
N ALA A 18 -1.30 -42.66 -18.78
CA ALA A 18 -1.87 -42.77 -20.13
C ALA A 18 -2.57 -44.11 -20.42
N GLY A 19 -3.57 -44.07 -21.31
CA GLY A 19 -4.11 -45.23 -22.01
C GLY A 19 -4.77 -44.79 -23.32
N SER A 20 -4.23 -45.21 -24.45
CA SER A 20 -4.74 -44.92 -25.80
C SER A 20 -5.92 -45.82 -26.17
N GLY A 21 -6.96 -45.23 -26.78
CA GLY A 21 -8.07 -45.93 -27.43
C GLY A 21 -8.96 -44.92 -28.15
N ALA A 22 -9.02 -45.00 -29.49
CA ALA A 22 -9.69 -44.04 -30.36
C ALA A 22 -11.21 -44.00 -30.14
N VAL A 23 -11.78 -42.81 -30.00
CA VAL A 23 -13.20 -42.56 -30.25
C VAL A 23 -13.33 -41.24 -31.02
N LEU A 24 -13.94 -41.33 -32.20
CA LEU A 24 -14.22 -40.25 -33.13
C LEU A 24 -15.21 -39.26 -32.51
N ALA A 25 -14.78 -38.02 -32.31
CA ALA A 25 -15.65 -36.84 -32.31
C ALA A 25 -14.74 -35.62 -32.40
N GLU A 26 -14.84 -34.83 -33.47
CA GLU A 26 -14.22 -33.50 -33.54
C GLU A 26 -14.88 -32.59 -32.50
N PRO A 27 -14.14 -32.00 -31.54
CA PRO A 27 -14.58 -30.79 -30.87
C PRO A 27 -13.93 -29.60 -31.59
N LEU A 28 -14.80 -28.78 -32.18
CA LEU A 28 -14.59 -27.42 -32.68
C LEU A 28 -13.29 -26.76 -32.21
N GLN A 29 -12.53 -26.20 -33.16
CA GLN A 29 -11.39 -25.31 -32.91
C GLN A 29 -11.80 -24.23 -31.90
N ALA A 30 -11.47 -24.42 -30.63
CA ALA A 30 -11.58 -23.40 -29.62
C ALA A 30 -10.49 -22.38 -29.92
N SER A 31 -10.92 -21.26 -30.50
CA SER A 31 -10.16 -20.05 -30.76
C SER A 31 -9.12 -19.85 -29.65
N THR A 32 -7.85 -19.71 -30.06
CA THR A 32 -6.74 -19.36 -29.17
C THR A 32 -7.00 -17.95 -28.64
N VAL A 33 -7.84 -17.83 -27.62
CA VAL A 33 -7.90 -16.62 -26.82
C VAL A 33 -6.58 -16.62 -26.06
N GLU A 34 -5.61 -15.90 -26.59
CA GLU A 34 -4.49 -15.40 -25.80
C GLU A 34 -5.07 -14.92 -24.48
N ALA A 35 -4.84 -15.70 -23.42
CA ALA A 35 -5.06 -15.24 -22.08
C ALA A 35 -4.01 -14.14 -21.87
N LYS A 36 -4.33 -12.93 -22.34
CA LYS A 36 -3.68 -11.71 -21.94
C LYS A 36 -3.87 -11.68 -20.44
N ALA A 37 -2.87 -12.14 -19.71
CA ALA A 37 -2.77 -12.00 -18.28
C ALA A 37 -2.69 -10.50 -18.00
N VAL A 38 -3.85 -9.84 -17.96
CA VAL A 38 -3.98 -8.49 -17.45
C VAL A 38 -3.78 -8.64 -15.96
N SER A 39 -2.54 -8.49 -15.51
CA SER A 39 -2.26 -8.31 -14.10
C SER A 39 -3.08 -7.12 -13.62
N GLN A 40 -4.20 -7.36 -12.92
CA GLN A 40 -4.95 -6.30 -12.27
C GLN A 40 -4.06 -5.72 -11.18
N ALA A 41 -3.37 -4.63 -11.50
CA ALA A 41 -2.58 -3.92 -10.53
C ALA A 41 -3.53 -3.39 -9.44
N SER A 42 -3.31 -3.76 -8.17
CA SER A 42 -4.14 -3.36 -7.01
C SER A 42 -4.59 -1.90 -7.09
N SER A 43 -5.87 -1.59 -6.92
CA SER A 43 -6.38 -0.20 -6.93
C SER A 43 -5.87 0.64 -5.76
N TYR A 44 -5.32 -0.01 -4.73
CA TYR A 44 -4.75 0.62 -3.55
C TYR A 44 -3.23 0.49 -3.51
N VAL A 45 -2.58 1.52 -2.97
CA VAL A 45 -1.13 1.62 -2.82
C VAL A 45 -0.76 2.13 -1.43
N SER A 46 0.47 1.87 -1.01
CA SER A 46 1.01 2.30 0.27
C SER A 46 2.21 3.20 0.06
N THR A 47 2.24 4.37 0.68
CA THR A 47 3.31 5.35 0.51
C THR A 47 3.91 5.71 1.86
N ARG A 48 5.24 5.88 1.92
CA ARG A 48 5.90 6.41 3.11
C ARG A 48 6.19 7.89 2.91
N ILE A 49 5.70 8.69 3.84
CA ILE A 49 5.95 10.12 3.90
C ILE A 49 7.06 10.33 4.92
N LEU A 50 8.06 11.14 4.58
CA LEU A 50 9.18 11.50 5.43
C LEU A 50 9.28 13.01 5.59
N TRP A 51 9.81 13.45 6.72
CA TRP A 51 10.23 14.82 6.96
C TRP A 51 11.53 14.80 7.75
N GLY A 52 12.27 15.91 7.76
CA GLY A 52 13.46 15.98 8.62
C GLY A 52 13.08 16.10 10.11
N PRO A 53 13.99 15.77 11.05
CA PRO A 53 13.81 16.04 12.49
C PRO A 53 13.88 17.53 12.87
N VAL A 54 12.82 18.08 13.45
CA VAL A 54 12.73 19.52 13.82
C VAL A 54 13.29 19.73 15.23
N ALA A 55 14.26 20.63 15.39
CA ALA A 55 14.81 20.97 16.70
C ALA A 55 13.72 21.58 17.59
N GLY A 56 13.64 21.13 18.85
CA GLY A 56 12.60 21.54 19.80
C GLY A 56 11.26 20.81 19.64
N ALA A 57 11.10 19.97 18.61
CA ALA A 57 9.88 19.18 18.44
C ALA A 57 9.85 18.00 19.41
N SER A 58 8.72 17.84 20.08
CA SER A 58 8.42 16.71 20.96
C SER A 58 7.55 15.67 20.27
N TYR A 59 6.68 16.10 19.35
CA TYR A 59 5.92 15.22 18.47
C TYR A 59 5.55 15.90 17.15
N TYR A 60 4.99 15.12 16.24
CA TYR A 60 4.48 15.59 14.96
C TYR A 60 2.98 15.26 14.84
N ARG A 61 2.26 16.05 14.06
CA ARG A 61 0.93 15.67 13.54
C ARG A 61 1.04 15.54 12.03
N VAL A 62 0.33 14.55 11.48
CA VAL A 62 0.28 14.32 10.04
C VAL A 62 -1.16 14.45 9.58
N ALA A 63 -1.37 15.15 8.47
CA ALA A 63 -2.67 15.19 7.81
C ALA A 63 -2.52 14.75 6.36
N ILE A 64 -3.41 13.86 5.93
CA ILE A 64 -3.49 13.34 4.57
C ILE A 64 -4.87 13.67 4.05
N ARG A 65 -4.95 14.43 2.97
CA ARG A 65 -6.22 14.76 2.32
C ARG A 65 -6.21 14.22 0.90
N ASP A 66 -7.15 13.34 0.59
CA ASP A 66 -7.49 12.99 -0.78
C ASP A 66 -8.17 14.19 -1.43
N LEU A 67 -7.60 14.74 -2.50
CA LEU A 67 -8.14 15.90 -3.19
C LEU A 67 -9.20 15.54 -4.22
N ASN A 68 -9.30 14.27 -4.61
CA ASN A 68 -10.33 13.76 -5.50
C ASN A 68 -11.63 13.49 -4.75
N SER A 69 -11.55 12.84 -3.58
CA SER A 69 -12.72 12.48 -2.75
C SER A 69 -12.97 13.45 -1.59
N ASN A 70 -12.07 14.39 -1.36
CA ASN A 70 -12.06 15.33 -0.22
C ASN A 70 -12.01 14.66 1.17
N GLN A 71 -11.70 13.36 1.23
CA GLN A 71 -11.52 12.63 2.49
C GLN A 71 -10.23 13.06 3.19
N ARG A 72 -10.25 13.09 4.52
CA ARG A 72 -9.09 13.51 5.33
C ARG A 72 -8.83 12.52 6.46
N ILE A 73 -7.56 12.18 6.63
CA ILE A 73 -7.03 11.43 7.76
C ILE A 73 -6.11 12.36 8.55
N VAL A 74 -6.21 12.33 9.88
CA VAL A 74 -5.30 13.04 10.79
C VAL A 74 -4.71 12.03 11.76
N VAL A 75 -3.39 12.12 11.93
CA VAL A 75 -2.64 11.32 12.88
C VAL A 75 -2.04 12.28 13.89
N ASP A 76 -2.51 12.18 15.13
CA ASP A 76 -1.96 12.92 16.25
C ASP A 76 -0.79 12.17 16.87
N HIS A 77 0.15 12.93 17.46
CA HIS A 77 1.28 12.41 18.23
C HIS A 77 2.12 11.35 17.51
N GLN A 78 2.60 11.67 16.31
CA GLN A 78 3.63 10.88 15.66
C GLN A 78 5.01 11.26 16.20
N TYR A 79 5.76 10.29 16.72
CA TYR A 79 7.08 10.54 17.33
C TYR A 79 8.24 10.24 16.38
N LYS A 80 7.95 9.60 15.24
CA LYS A 80 8.92 9.32 14.19
C LYS A 80 8.91 10.43 13.14
N THR A 81 9.98 10.54 12.36
CA THR A 81 10.10 11.47 11.23
C THR A 81 9.54 10.90 9.92
N TYR A 82 8.64 9.93 10.02
CA TYR A 82 7.97 9.33 8.89
C TYR A 82 6.58 8.81 9.28
N TYR A 83 5.73 8.60 8.27
CA TYR A 83 4.44 7.94 8.40
C TYR A 83 4.16 7.04 7.19
N ASP A 84 3.70 5.83 7.44
CA ASP A 84 3.27 4.88 6.41
C ASP A 84 1.78 5.06 6.14
N ALA A 85 1.46 5.74 5.03
CA ALA A 85 0.10 5.93 4.57
C ALA A 85 -0.32 4.73 3.71
N THR A 86 -1.30 3.97 4.17
CA THR A 86 -1.84 2.80 3.48
C THR A 86 -3.22 3.10 2.88
N ASN A 87 -3.71 2.22 2.01
CA ASN A 87 -5.04 2.31 1.40
C ASN A 87 -5.28 3.61 0.60
N LEU A 88 -4.22 4.18 0.03
CA LEU A 88 -4.36 5.31 -0.90
C LEU A 88 -4.86 4.78 -2.25
N THR A 89 -5.83 5.45 -2.85
CA THR A 89 -6.32 5.09 -4.18
C THR A 89 -5.29 5.47 -5.23
N ARG A 90 -4.87 4.49 -6.04
CA ARG A 90 -3.92 4.72 -7.13
C ARG A 90 -4.48 5.75 -8.10
N GLY A 91 -3.66 6.74 -8.44
CA GLY A 91 -3.97 7.80 -9.39
C GLY A 91 -4.70 8.99 -8.76
N ASN A 92 -5.09 8.92 -7.49
CA ASN A 92 -5.61 10.07 -6.77
C ASN A 92 -4.49 11.02 -6.38
N GLN A 93 -4.84 12.31 -6.33
CA GLN A 93 -3.98 13.36 -5.82
C GLN A 93 -4.22 13.54 -4.33
N TYR A 94 -3.12 13.58 -3.57
CA TYR A 94 -3.16 13.75 -2.12
C TYR A 94 -2.38 14.99 -1.71
N ARG A 95 -2.92 15.75 -0.76
CA ARG A 95 -2.16 16.72 0.02
C ARG A 95 -1.66 16.06 1.28
N PHE A 96 -0.35 16.02 1.44
CA PHE A 96 0.32 15.56 2.64
C PHE A 96 0.82 16.77 3.41
N TRP A 97 0.50 16.85 4.69
CA TRP A 97 0.93 17.90 5.59
C TRP A 97 1.52 17.28 6.85
N PHE A 98 2.56 17.91 7.38
CA PHE A 98 3.02 17.63 8.73
C PHE A 98 3.18 18.93 9.51
N GLY A 99 2.98 18.85 10.82
CA GLY A 99 3.33 19.90 11.77
C GLY A 99 4.19 19.32 12.88
N ALA A 100 5.23 20.05 13.27
CA ALA A 100 6.07 19.75 14.41
C ALA A 100 5.62 20.57 15.61
N TYR A 101 5.48 19.91 16.76
CA TYR A 101 4.94 20.51 17.97
C TYR A 101 5.92 20.37 19.13
N ASP A 102 6.04 21.40 19.95
CA ASP A 102 6.79 21.35 21.21
C ASP A 102 6.00 20.60 22.31
N ASN A 103 6.60 20.47 23.51
CA ASN A 103 5.98 19.80 24.66
C ASN A 103 4.73 20.54 25.20
N ASP A 104 4.61 21.82 24.93
CA ASP A 104 3.45 22.63 25.30
C ASP A 104 2.33 22.56 24.25
N GLY A 105 2.55 21.81 23.16
CA GLY A 105 1.61 21.65 22.07
C GLY A 105 1.55 22.84 21.10
N ARG A 106 2.58 23.69 21.07
CA ARG A 106 2.69 24.78 20.09
C ARG A 106 3.29 24.27 18.79
N LEU A 107 2.72 24.71 17.67
CA LEU A 107 3.29 24.43 16.33
C LEU A 107 4.55 25.27 16.15
N ILE A 108 5.69 24.60 15.93
CA ILE A 108 7.01 25.25 15.77
C ILE A 108 7.57 25.15 14.35
N ALA A 109 7.08 24.21 13.54
CA ALA A 109 7.39 24.12 12.11
C ALA A 109 6.31 23.30 11.40
N GLN A 110 6.21 23.45 10.09
CA GLN A 110 5.31 22.63 9.27
C GLN A 110 5.83 22.50 7.84
N GLY A 111 5.23 21.59 7.10
CA GLY A 111 5.47 21.45 5.67
C GLY A 111 4.28 20.79 4.99
N GLU A 112 4.21 20.98 3.68
CA GLU A 112 3.20 20.33 2.85
C GLU A 112 3.76 19.97 1.48
N THR A 113 3.21 18.92 0.88
CA THR A 113 3.38 18.60 -0.53
C THR A 113 2.06 18.09 -1.12
N ILE A 114 1.91 18.22 -2.43
CA ILE A 114 0.77 17.69 -3.18
C ILE A 114 1.32 16.75 -4.24
N GLU A 115 0.90 15.50 -4.20
CA GLU A 115 1.45 14.43 -5.04
C GLU A 115 0.34 13.53 -5.55
N THR A 116 0.44 13.13 -6.82
CA THR A 116 -0.41 12.06 -7.36
C THR A 116 0.25 10.72 -7.08
N VAL A 117 -0.47 9.82 -6.40
CA VAL A 117 0.11 8.58 -5.89
C VAL A 117 -0.20 7.42 -6.83
N TYR A 118 0.81 6.94 -7.56
CA TYR A 118 0.65 5.79 -8.48
C TYR A 118 1.16 4.46 -7.94
N GLY A 119 1.95 4.48 -6.86
CA GLY A 119 2.62 3.29 -6.33
C GLY A 119 3.30 3.57 -5.01
N ASN A 120 4.04 2.56 -4.53
CA ASN A 120 4.81 2.68 -3.30
C ASN A 120 5.97 3.63 -3.52
N LYS A 121 5.96 4.75 -2.81
CA LYS A 121 6.96 5.82 -2.98
C LYS A 121 7.32 6.42 -1.62
N TYR A 122 8.51 7.00 -1.58
CA TYR A 122 8.99 7.84 -0.50
C TYR A 122 8.82 9.30 -0.92
N PHE A 123 8.14 10.08 -0.10
CA PHE A 123 8.01 11.53 -0.30
C PHE A 123 8.68 12.27 0.84
N THR A 124 9.57 13.20 0.54
CA THR A 124 10.13 14.11 1.53
C THR A 124 9.34 15.40 1.50
N ILE A 125 8.73 15.77 2.63
CA ILE A 125 8.07 17.06 2.77
C ILE A 125 9.10 18.11 3.22
N PRO A 126 9.37 19.15 2.42
CA PRO A 126 10.27 20.23 2.82
C PRO A 126 9.63 21.05 3.95
N ARG A 127 10.48 21.53 4.87
CA ARG A 127 10.06 22.52 5.87
C ARG A 127 9.87 23.87 5.20
N LYS A 128 8.84 24.59 5.62
CA LYS A 128 8.70 26.02 5.38
C LYS A 128 9.17 26.80 6.59
#